data_AF-A0A353Y6P7-F1
#
_entry.id   AF-A0A353Y6P7-F1
#
_cell.length_a   1.000
_cell.length_b   1.000
_cell.length_c   1.000
_cell.angle_alpha   90.00
_cell.angle_beta   90.00
_cell.angle_gamma   90.00
#
_symmetry.space_group_name_H-M   'P 1'
#
loop_
_entity.id
_entity.type
_entity.pdbx_description
1 polymer ?
#
loop_
_entity_poly.entity_id
_entity_poly.type
_entity_poly.pdbx_seq_one_letter_code
_entity_poly.pdbx_strand_id
1 'polypeptide(L)'
;MSAFGLAKSLGIDNTAAKNYIERYFDRYPGVKRYMDDTRQQAKARGYVETVFGRRLYLPEINSPNGPRRSGAERAAINAPMQGTAADLIKMSMNEVQRVLDTEGR
;
A
#
# COMPACT_ATOMS: atom_id res chain seq x y z
N MET A 1 9.18 -3.60 2.80
CA MET A 1 10.36 -3.61 3.68
C MET A 1 11.41 -4.52 3.03
N SER A 2 12.67 -4.09 2.91
CA SER A 2 13.72 -4.94 2.34
C SER A 2 14.25 -5.92 3.39
N ALA A 3 14.92 -7.00 2.97
CA ALA A 3 15.58 -7.94 3.87
C ALA A 3 16.58 -7.24 4.81
N PHE A 4 17.36 -6.28 4.29
CA PHE A 4 18.25 -5.45 5.10
C PHE A 4 17.51 -4.63 6.18
N GLY A 5 16.37 -4.03 5.81
CA GLY A 5 15.56 -3.28 6.78
C GLY A 5 14.99 -4.18 7.87
N LEU A 6 14.51 -5.36 7.49
CA LEU A 6 13.97 -6.34 8.43
C LEU A 6 15.06 -6.90 9.36
N ALA A 7 16.23 -7.24 8.80
CA ALA A 7 17.40 -7.71 9.56
C ALA A 7 17.78 -6.72 10.66
N LYS A 8 17.85 -5.43 10.32
CA LYS A 8 18.14 -4.35 11.26
C LYS A 8 17.07 -4.22 12.36
N SER A 9 15.79 -4.28 11.99
CA SER A 9 14.69 -4.16 12.96
C SER A 9 14.59 -5.35 13.92
N LEU A 10 14.97 -6.54 13.48
CA LEU A 10 14.88 -7.77 14.27
C LEU A 10 16.20 -8.18 14.94
N GLY A 11 17.31 -7.51 14.62
CA GLY A 11 18.63 -7.87 15.15
C GLY A 11 19.13 -9.24 14.65
N ILE A 12 18.73 -9.65 13.44
CA ILE A 12 19.12 -10.93 12.82
C ILE A 12 20.01 -10.69 11.60
N ASP A 13 20.68 -11.74 11.14
CA ASP A 13 21.47 -11.66 9.91
C ASP A 13 20.58 -11.50 8.66
N ASN A 14 21.17 -11.00 7.58
CA ASN A 14 20.45 -10.71 6.35
C ASN A 14 19.91 -11.98 5.65
N THR A 15 20.57 -13.13 5.82
CA THR A 15 20.12 -14.41 5.25
C THR A 15 18.89 -14.90 5.98
N ALA A 16 18.87 -14.86 7.32
CA ALA A 16 17.69 -15.18 8.11
C ALA A 16 16.51 -14.27 7.77
N ALA A 17 16.74 -12.96 7.62
CA ALA A 17 15.69 -12.01 7.22
C ALA A 17 15.14 -12.30 5.82
N LYS A 18 16.01 -12.63 4.85
CA LYS A 18 15.60 -13.03 3.50
C LYS A 18 14.74 -14.29 3.53
N ASN A 19 15.20 -15.34 4.20
CA ASN A 19 14.48 -16.60 4.35
C ASN A 19 13.12 -16.40 5.03
N TYR A 20 13.04 -15.49 6.01
CA TYR A 20 11.78 -15.13 6.66
C TYR A 20 10.79 -14.48 5.68
N ILE A 21 11.25 -13.52 4.88
CA ILE A 21 10.41 -12.86 3.87
C ILE A 21 9.90 -13.86 2.83
N GLU A 22 10.77 -14.77 2.36
CA GLU A 22 10.39 -15.82 1.41
C GLU A 22 9.30 -16.71 2.00
N ARG A 23 9.50 -17.26 3.21
CA ARG A 23 8.49 -18.08 3.91
C ARG A 23 7.18 -17.33 4.15
N TYR A 24 7.24 -16.03 4.43
CA TYR A 24 6.05 -15.19 4.57
C TYR A 24 5.24 -15.15 3.27
N PHE A 25 5.90 -14.97 2.13
CA PHE A 25 5.20 -14.95 0.83
C PHE A 25 4.74 -16.33 0.36
N ASP A 26 5.46 -17.40 0.70
CA ASP A 26 4.98 -18.77 0.46
C ASP A 26 3.70 -19.06 1.24
N ARG A 27 3.62 -18.56 2.49
CA ARG A 27 2.43 -18.68 3.33
C ARG A 27 1.29 -17.79 2.84
N TYR A 28 1.59 -16.58 2.37
CA TYR A 28 0.62 -15.56 1.97
C TYR A 28 0.85 -15.09 0.53
N PRO A 29 0.65 -15.97 -0.48
CA PRO A 29 0.96 -15.65 -1.87
C PRO A 29 0.11 -14.50 -2.43
N GLY A 30 -1.11 -14.33 -1.90
CA GLY A 30 -2.00 -13.22 -2.26
C GLY A 30 -1.40 -11.84 -1.95
N VAL A 31 -0.60 -11.72 -0.88
CA VAL A 31 0.08 -10.47 -0.53
C VAL A 31 1.15 -10.14 -1.58
N LYS A 32 1.95 -11.14 -1.96
CA LYS A 32 2.97 -10.96 -3.00
C LYS A 32 2.33 -10.57 -4.33
N ARG A 33 1.28 -11.29 -4.74
CA ARG A 33 0.53 -11.01 -5.96
C ARG A 33 -0.02 -9.59 -5.96
N TYR A 34 -0.69 -9.17 -4.89
CA TYR A 34 -1.19 -7.79 -4.77
C TYR A 34 -0.08 -6.75 -4.95
N MET A 35 1.08 -6.95 -4.31
CA MET A 35 2.21 -6.02 -4.42
C MET A 35 2.75 -5.95 -5.85
N ASP A 36 2.88 -7.09 -6.53
CA ASP A 36 3.42 -7.18 -7.88
C ASP A 36 2.44 -6.57 -8.90
N ASP A 37 1.16 -6.95 -8.84
CA ASP A 37 0.11 -6.45 -9.72
C ASP A 37 -0.07 -4.93 -9.57
N THR A 38 -0.07 -4.43 -8.32
CA THR A 38 -0.24 -2.98 -8.06
C THR A 38 0.92 -2.18 -8.63
N ARG A 39 2.18 -2.67 -8.52
CA ARG A 39 3.32 -2.00 -9.15
C ARG A 39 3.20 -1.99 -10.67
N GLN A 40 2.76 -3.10 -11.28
CA GLN A 40 2.60 -3.18 -12.72
C GLN A 40 1.51 -2.22 -13.23
N GLN A 41 0.36 -2.20 -12.56
CA GLN A 41 -0.73 -1.28 -12.88
C GLN A 41 -0.30 0.19 -12.73
N ALA A 42 0.40 0.52 -11.65
CA ALA A 42 0.91 1.87 -11.42
C ALA A 42 1.88 2.32 -12.53
N LYS A 43 2.78 1.44 -12.98
CA LYS A 43 3.71 1.72 -14.09
C LYS A 43 2.98 1.93 -15.41
N ALA A 44 1.97 1.11 -15.69
CA ALA A 44 1.21 1.16 -16.93
C ALA A 44 0.29 2.39 -17.00
N ARG A 45 -0.35 2.77 -15.90
CA ARG A 45 -1.36 3.84 -15.86
C ARG A 45 -0.84 5.18 -15.36
N GLY A 46 0.27 5.20 -14.63
CA GLY A 46 0.80 6.40 -13.97
C GLY A 46 0.09 6.78 -12.66
N TYR A 47 -0.87 5.97 -12.20
CA TYR A 47 -1.62 6.20 -10.96
C TYR A 47 -2.12 4.88 -10.36
N VAL A 48 -2.58 4.95 -9.11
CA VAL A 48 -3.33 3.89 -8.42
C VAL A 48 -4.66 4.43 -7.90
N GLU A 49 -5.61 3.54 -7.62
CA GLU A 49 -6.97 3.90 -7.18
C GLU A 49 -7.30 3.22 -5.84
N THR A 50 -8.09 3.90 -5.00
CA THR A 50 -8.79 3.25 -3.88
C THR A 50 -9.95 2.41 -4.41
N VAL A 51 -10.53 1.55 -3.56
CA VAL A 51 -11.71 0.73 -3.93
C VAL A 51 -12.90 1.61 -4.38
N PHE A 52 -12.98 2.85 -3.89
CA PHE A 52 -14.03 3.81 -4.25
C PHE A 52 -13.65 4.71 -5.44
N GLY A 53 -12.56 4.41 -6.14
CA GLY A 53 -12.16 5.09 -7.39
C GLY A 53 -11.35 6.38 -7.21
N ARG A 54 -10.94 6.73 -5.98
CA ARG A 54 -10.10 7.91 -5.75
C ARG A 54 -8.66 7.63 -6.21
N ARG A 55 -8.13 8.50 -7.07
CA ARG A 55 -6.79 8.33 -7.69
C ARG A 55 -5.66 8.98 -6.89
N LEU A 56 -4.51 8.32 -6.87
CA LEU A 56 -3.22 8.91 -6.55
C LEU A 56 -2.30 8.79 -7.76
N TYR A 57 -1.93 9.94 -8.34
CA TYR A 57 -0.97 10.01 -9.45
C TYR A 57 0.47 9.88 -8.93
N LEU A 58 1.29 9.12 -9.65
CA LEU A 58 2.64 8.74 -9.25
C LEU A 58 3.63 9.16 -10.36
N PRO A 59 4.00 10.46 -10.45
CA PRO A 59 4.82 10.96 -11.55
C PRO A 59 6.20 10.29 -11.63
N GLU A 60 6.72 9.84 -10.49
CA GLU A 60 8.04 9.20 -10.39
C GLU A 60 8.01 7.67 -10.60
N ILE A 61 6.85 7.06 -10.92
CA ILE A 61 6.71 5.59 -11.02
C ILE A 61 7.57 4.96 -12.13
N ASN A 62 7.88 5.73 -13.18
CA ASN A 62 8.74 5.34 -14.29
C ASN A 62 10.07 6.12 -14.29
N SER A 63 10.43 6.78 -13.19
CA SER A 63 11.65 7.58 -13.08
C SER A 63 12.90 6.74 -13.38
N PRO A 64 13.87 7.27 -14.16
CA PRO A 64 15.17 6.62 -14.33
C PRO A 64 15.97 6.64 -13.02
N ASN A 65 15.64 7.54 -12.09
CA ASN A 65 16.25 7.61 -10.76
C ASN A 65 15.71 6.48 -9.86
N GLY A 66 16.56 5.48 -9.59
CA GLY A 66 16.20 4.29 -8.82
C GLY A 66 15.59 4.58 -7.44
N PRO A 67 16.18 5.44 -6.60
CA PRO A 67 15.59 5.86 -5.33
C PRO A 67 14.19 6.48 -5.44
N ARG A 68 13.99 7.42 -6.38
CA ARG A 68 12.67 8.06 -6.60
C ARG A 68 11.62 7.04 -7.06
N ARG A 69 11.99 6.21 -8.04
CA ARG A 69 11.14 5.11 -8.52
C ARG A 69 10.75 4.15 -7.41
N SER A 70 11.72 3.73 -6.59
CA SER A 70 11.47 2.85 -5.45
C SER A 70 10.54 3.49 -4.41
N GLY A 71 10.63 4.81 -4.23
CA GLY A 71 9.69 5.58 -3.41
C GLY A 71 8.27 5.54 -3.96
N ALA A 72 8.11 5.81 -5.26
CA ALA A 72 6.83 5.75 -5.95
C ALA A 72 6.21 4.34 -5.93
N GLU A 73 7.00 3.29 -6.13
CA GLU A 73 6.53 1.90 -6.04
C GLU A 73 6.02 1.54 -4.63
N ARG A 74 6.66 2.05 -3.57
CA ARG A 74 6.16 1.88 -2.20
C ARG A 74 4.86 2.64 -1.96
N ALA A 75 4.77 3.87 -2.46
CA ALA A 75 3.55 4.66 -2.38
C ALA A 75 2.39 3.98 -3.14
N ALA A 76 2.66 3.42 -4.32
CA ALA A 76 1.70 2.70 -5.14
C ALA A 76 1.04 1.54 -4.39
N ILE A 77 1.81 0.76 -3.62
CA ILE A 77 1.29 -0.38 -2.84
C ILE A 77 0.44 0.09 -1.66
N ASN A 78 0.91 1.12 -0.95
CA ASN A 78 0.30 1.55 0.31
C ASN A 78 -0.92 2.44 0.11
N ALA A 79 -0.92 3.29 -0.92
CA ALA A 79 -1.96 4.30 -1.13
C ALA A 79 -3.36 3.71 -1.36
N PRO A 80 -3.57 2.61 -2.11
CA PRO A 80 -4.88 1.99 -2.23
C PRO A 80 -5.40 1.47 -0.90
N MET A 81 -4.56 0.79 -0.10
CA MET A 81 -4.97 0.24 1.19
C MET A 81 -5.33 1.35 2.19
N GLN A 82 -4.40 2.31 2.39
CA GLN A 82 -4.60 3.41 3.32
C GLN A 82 -5.72 4.35 2.85
N GLY A 83 -5.76 4.63 1.56
CA GLY A 83 -6.77 5.48 0.94
C GLY A 83 -8.16 4.87 1.05
N THR A 84 -8.30 3.56 0.81
CA THR A 84 -9.59 2.86 0.98
C THR A 84 -10.05 2.88 2.43
N ALA A 85 -9.14 2.65 3.40
CA ALA A 85 -9.49 2.77 4.82
C ALA A 85 -9.92 4.21 5.18
N ALA A 86 -9.24 5.21 4.64
CA ALA A 86 -9.60 6.62 4.81
C ALA A 86 -10.94 6.98 4.15
N ASP A 87 -11.28 6.35 3.02
CA ASP A 87 -12.57 6.54 2.37
C ASP A 87 -13.70 5.92 3.22
N LEU A 88 -13.50 4.69 3.71
CA LEU A 88 -14.44 4.00 4.59
C LEU A 88 -14.78 4.82 5.85
N ILE A 89 -13.77 5.32 6.55
CA ILE A 89 -14.02 6.08 7.78
C ILE A 89 -14.77 7.38 7.47
N LYS A 90 -14.44 8.08 6.38
CA LYS A 90 -15.14 9.31 5.99
C LYS A 90 -16.60 9.07 5.65
N MET A 91 -16.91 8.02 4.90
CA MET A 91 -18.30 7.65 4.62
C MET A 91 -19.04 7.27 5.90
N SER A 92 -18.38 6.54 6.80
CA SER A 92 -18.95 6.18 8.11
C SER A 92 -19.23 7.42 8.97
N MET A 93 -18.32 8.40 8.97
CA MET A 93 -18.50 9.66 9.70
C MET A 93 -19.73 10.44 9.21
N ASN A 94 -19.91 10.54 7.89
CA ASN A 94 -21.08 11.21 7.31
C ASN A 94 -22.39 10.50 7.72
N GLU A 95 -22.40 9.16 7.70
CA GLU A 95 -23.58 8.39 8.08
C GLU A 95 -23.89 8.51 9.57
N VAL A 96 -22.88 8.47 10.43
CA VAL A 96 -23.06 8.71 11.87
C VAL A 96 -23.61 10.11 12.13
N GLN A 97 -23.07 11.14 11.47
CA GLN A 97 -23.58 12.51 11.61
C GLN A 97 -25.05 12.61 11.17
N ARG A 98 -25.41 11.99 10.04
CA ARG A 98 -26.79 11.95 9.55
C ARG A 98 -27.76 11.35 10.58
N VAL A 99 -27.35 10.30 11.27
CA VAL A 99 -28.15 9.67 12.34
C VAL A 99 -28.30 10.62 13.53
N LEU A 100 -27.23 11.27 13.98
CA LEU A 100 -27.28 12.24 15.09
C LEU A 100 -28.23 13.40 14.77
N ASP A 101 -28.12 13.98 13.57
CA ASP A 101 -28.99 15.07 13.11
C ASP A 101 -30.46 14.65 13.08
N THR A 102 -30.73 13.41 12.65
CA THR A 102 -32.09 12.84 12.60
C THR A 102 -32.67 12.62 14.01
N GLU A 103 -31.84 12.23 14.97
CA GLU A 103 -32.20 12.07 16.38
C GLU A 103 -32.27 13.41 17.14
N GLY A 104 -31.87 14.52 16.52
CA GLY A 104 -31.81 15.84 17.15
C GLY A 104 -30.75 15.93 18.26
N ARG A 105 -29.63 15.20 18.11
CA ARG A 105 -28.53 15.11 19.09
C ARG A 105 -27.32 15.95 18.70
#